data_AF-G3N6B0-F1
#
_entry.id   AF-G3N6B0-F1
#
_cell.length_a   1.000
_cell.length_b   1.000
_cell.length_c   1.000
_cell.angle_alpha   90.00
_cell.angle_beta   90.00
_cell.angle_gamma   90.00
#
_symmetry.space_group_name_H-M   'P 1'
#
loop_
_entity.id
_entity.type
_entity.pdbx_description
1 polymer ?
#
loop_
_entity_poly.entity_id
_entity_poly.type
_entity_poly.pdbx_seq_one_letter_code
_entity_poly.pdbx_strand_id
1 'polypeptide(L)'
;MMRLFYLCLVFASVIGVLLIQGAQGAHSEAAPPQGAASCGCDKLRRDGAQQHAEEGSDSAAPAHKYSEGANGRPQGQMVLIAGGPFWMGTDDPGIPPDGEGPRRLVHVDSFYMDTQEVTNQQFQSFVNATGYITEAEKFGDSFVFEGILSAGVKNQITQAVAAAPWWLPVKGANWRCPNGPDSDITDIPDHPVLHVSWADAGAYCSWANGRLPTEAEWEYACRGGLEDRLYPWGNKLNPKGQHYANLWQGDFPNHNSAEDGYMKTSPVRSFPANAFGLYDMVGNAWEWTADWWAVHHTTERQRNPTGPPSGTDKVKKGGSYMCHKSYCYRYRCAARSQNTPDSAASNLGFRCVAEGKT
;
A
#
# COMPACT_ATOMS: atom_id res chain seq x y z
N MET A 1 21.86 -85.08 -30.60
CA MET A 1 22.47 -84.02 -31.45
C MET A 1 21.38 -82.98 -31.70
N MET A 2 21.42 -81.85 -31.00
CA MET A 2 22.03 -80.57 -31.44
C MET A 2 20.91 -79.71 -32.07
N ARG A 3 20.30 -78.80 -31.29
CA ARG A 3 20.64 -77.37 -31.14
C ARG A 3 20.24 -76.50 -32.36
N LEU A 4 19.63 -75.36 -32.01
CA LEU A 4 19.71 -74.04 -32.66
C LEU A 4 18.73 -73.69 -33.80
N PHE A 5 18.29 -72.41 -33.76
CA PHE A 5 17.61 -71.58 -34.77
C PHE A 5 16.08 -71.80 -34.91
N TYR A 6 15.16 -70.85 -34.66
CA TYR A 6 15.18 -69.39 -34.68
C TYR A 6 14.19 -68.83 -33.64
N LEU A 7 14.70 -68.03 -32.70
CA LEU A 7 13.92 -67.09 -31.90
C LEU A 7 14.05 -65.73 -32.62
N CYS A 8 13.15 -65.43 -33.54
CA CYS A 8 13.04 -64.13 -34.22
C CYS A 8 11.55 -63.79 -34.36
N LEU A 9 11.22 -62.51 -34.11
CA LEU A 9 9.91 -61.86 -34.22
C LEU A 9 9.03 -61.83 -32.97
N VAL A 10 9.52 -61.29 -31.85
CA VAL A 10 8.74 -60.33 -31.03
C VAL A 10 9.73 -59.47 -30.22
N PHE A 11 10.42 -58.49 -30.83
CA PHE A 11 11.05 -57.35 -30.13
C PHE A 11 11.57 -56.35 -31.17
N ALA A 12 10.68 -55.51 -31.70
CA ALA A 12 11.05 -54.36 -32.53
C ALA A 12 9.89 -53.38 -32.70
N SER A 13 9.37 -52.78 -31.61
CA SER A 13 8.50 -51.59 -31.70
C SER A 13 8.45 -50.77 -30.40
N VAL A 14 9.50 -50.71 -29.60
CA VAL A 14 9.63 -49.70 -28.53
C VAL A 14 11.10 -49.32 -28.44
N ILE A 15 11.38 -48.02 -28.45
CA ILE A 15 12.70 -47.34 -28.51
C ILE A 15 13.13 -47.02 -29.95
N GLY A 16 12.89 -45.77 -30.36
CA GLY A 16 13.37 -45.28 -31.66
C GLY A 16 12.82 -43.93 -32.15
N VAL A 17 12.33 -43.03 -31.30
CA VAL A 17 12.23 -41.59 -31.64
C VAL A 17 12.57 -40.79 -30.39
N LEU A 18 13.86 -40.51 -30.22
CA LEU A 18 14.39 -39.50 -29.31
C LEU A 18 15.07 -38.46 -30.21
N LEU A 19 14.87 -37.18 -29.87
CA LEU A 19 15.45 -35.96 -30.46
C LEU A 19 14.60 -35.29 -31.55
N ILE A 20 13.75 -34.34 -31.13
CA ILE A 20 13.90 -32.89 -31.37
C ILE A 20 12.59 -32.19 -30.90
N GLN A 21 12.75 -31.05 -30.23
CA GLN A 21 11.74 -30.11 -29.70
C GLN A 21 11.36 -30.26 -28.21
N GLY A 22 12.26 -29.78 -27.36
CA GLY A 22 11.86 -29.05 -26.17
C GLY A 22 11.56 -27.59 -26.57
N ALA A 23 10.34 -27.13 -26.30
CA ALA A 23 10.00 -25.70 -26.25
C ALA A 23 8.69 -25.49 -25.48
N GLN A 24 8.82 -24.90 -24.29
CA GLN A 24 7.93 -23.88 -23.71
C GLN A 24 6.41 -24.10 -23.72
N GLY A 25 5.88 -24.64 -22.62
CA GLY A 25 4.50 -24.40 -22.18
C GLY A 25 4.46 -23.21 -21.23
N ALA A 26 4.58 -21.99 -21.75
CA ALA A 26 4.24 -20.79 -21.01
C ALA A 26 2.71 -20.64 -21.04
N HIS A 27 2.04 -20.94 -19.93
CA HIS A 27 0.67 -20.47 -19.74
C HIS A 27 0.74 -18.95 -19.53
N SER A 28 0.49 -18.19 -20.60
CA SER A 28 0.26 -16.75 -20.51
C SER A 28 -1.07 -16.51 -19.80
N GLU A 29 -0.99 -15.89 -18.62
CA GLU A 29 -2.16 -15.28 -18.00
C GLU A 29 -2.57 -14.08 -18.87
N ALA A 30 -3.85 -13.97 -19.19
CA ALA A 30 -4.36 -12.95 -20.09
C ALA A 30 -4.06 -11.54 -19.58
N ALA A 31 -3.58 -10.68 -20.48
CA ALA A 31 -3.32 -9.27 -20.21
C ALA A 31 -4.60 -8.54 -19.72
N PRO A 32 -4.49 -7.59 -18.79
CA PRO A 32 -5.63 -6.85 -18.28
C PRO A 32 -6.27 -5.99 -19.40
N PRO A 33 -7.61 -5.77 -19.36
CA PRO A 33 -8.29 -4.94 -20.34
C PRO A 33 -7.79 -3.49 -20.27
N GLN A 34 -7.60 -2.88 -21.44
CA GLN A 34 -7.18 -1.49 -21.60
C GLN A 34 -8.29 -0.56 -21.09
N GLY A 35 -8.01 0.14 -19.99
CA GLY A 35 -8.94 1.07 -19.36
C GLY A 35 -8.81 1.08 -17.84
N ALA A 36 -7.60 1.29 -17.30
CA ALA A 36 -7.41 1.45 -15.87
C ALA A 36 -8.06 2.77 -15.41
N ALA A 37 -9.29 2.68 -14.90
CA ALA A 37 -9.91 3.77 -14.19
C ALA A 37 -9.09 4.04 -12.90
N SER A 38 -8.72 5.31 -12.65
CA SER A 38 -8.13 5.75 -11.37
C SER A 38 -8.99 5.24 -10.23
N CYS A 39 -8.35 4.83 -9.11
CA CYS A 39 -9.00 4.24 -7.93
C CYS A 39 -9.99 5.18 -7.19
N GLY A 40 -10.28 6.34 -7.78
CA GLY A 40 -11.13 7.39 -7.24
C GLY A 40 -10.42 8.22 -6.19
N CYS A 41 -9.59 7.55 -5.39
CA CYS A 41 -8.82 8.15 -4.31
C CYS A 41 -7.88 9.24 -4.86
N ASP A 42 -7.23 9.03 -6.01
CA ASP A 42 -6.26 10.03 -6.56
C ASP A 42 -6.92 11.32 -7.05
N LYS A 43 -8.25 11.34 -7.13
CA LYS A 43 -9.07 12.49 -7.55
C LYS A 43 -9.87 13.11 -6.40
N LEU A 44 -9.59 12.70 -5.16
CA LEU A 44 -10.09 13.36 -3.97
C LEU A 44 -9.39 14.73 -3.86
N ARG A 45 -9.93 15.73 -4.55
CA ARG A 45 -9.56 17.13 -4.36
C ARG A 45 -10.72 17.79 -3.62
N ARG A 46 -10.43 18.46 -2.51
CA ARG A 46 -11.42 19.29 -1.81
C ARG A 46 -11.50 20.65 -2.52
N ASP A 47 -12.69 21.05 -2.95
CA ASP A 47 -12.92 22.38 -3.52
C ASP A 47 -12.99 23.40 -2.36
N GLY A 48 -11.87 24.08 -2.10
CA GLY A 48 -11.79 25.08 -1.02
C GLY A 48 -10.56 26.00 -1.04
N ALA A 49 -9.76 26.01 -2.12
CA ALA A 49 -8.58 26.87 -2.21
C ALA A 49 -8.87 28.12 -3.05
N GLN A 50 -9.37 29.17 -2.41
CA GLN A 50 -9.21 30.55 -2.89
C GLN A 50 -8.20 31.30 -2.03
N GLN A 51 -7.34 32.02 -2.73
CA GLN A 51 -6.05 32.59 -2.34
C GLN A 51 -6.14 33.63 -1.21
N HIS A 52 -5.19 33.57 -0.29
CA HIS A 52 -4.45 34.75 0.16
C HIS A 52 -2.99 34.34 0.41
N ALA A 53 -2.12 34.72 -0.51
CA ALA A 53 -0.68 34.71 -0.30
C ALA A 53 -0.32 36.06 0.32
N GLU A 54 0.10 36.05 1.59
CA GLU A 54 0.86 37.16 2.17
C GLU A 54 2.24 36.63 2.54
N GLU A 55 3.25 37.35 2.06
CA GLU A 55 4.66 37.16 2.37
C GLU A 55 4.93 37.48 3.84
N GLY A 56 5.51 36.52 4.57
CA GLY A 56 5.87 36.69 5.98
C GLY A 56 7.07 35.80 6.33
N SER A 57 8.15 36.45 6.76
CA SER A 57 9.48 35.92 7.02
C SER A 57 9.57 34.82 8.08
N ASP A 58 10.46 33.85 7.83
CA ASP A 58 11.34 33.13 8.76
C ASP A 58 10.97 33.18 10.25
N SER A 59 10.33 32.11 10.75
CA SER A 59 10.47 31.70 12.15
C SER A 59 10.28 30.19 12.29
N ALA A 60 11.22 29.55 12.98
CA ALA A 60 11.32 28.12 13.18
C ALA A 60 10.03 27.50 13.75
N ALA A 61 9.62 26.37 13.17
CA ALA A 61 8.44 25.61 13.53
C ALA A 61 8.50 25.07 14.99
N PRO A 62 7.34 24.85 15.65
CA PRO A 62 7.23 24.44 17.07
C PRO A 62 7.65 22.97 17.35
N ALA A 63 8.40 22.34 16.45
CA ALA A 63 8.71 20.92 16.42
C ALA A 63 9.75 20.44 17.45
N HIS A 64 10.36 21.34 18.24
CA HIS A 64 11.38 20.99 19.24
C HIS A 64 10.85 20.73 20.66
N LYS A 65 9.52 20.70 20.87
CA LYS A 65 8.96 20.81 22.23
C LYS A 65 8.76 19.48 22.98
N TYR A 66 9.01 18.32 22.39
CA TYR A 66 8.74 17.02 23.04
C TYR A 66 10.05 16.30 23.38
N SER A 67 10.35 16.19 24.67
CA SER A 67 11.53 15.51 25.21
C SER A 67 11.44 13.99 25.04
N GLU A 68 12.56 13.36 24.66
CA GLU A 68 12.72 11.91 24.38
C GLU A 68 12.13 10.95 25.44
N GLY A 69 11.96 11.39 26.69
CA GLY A 69 11.58 10.54 27.82
C GLY A 69 10.10 10.10 27.88
N ALA A 70 9.19 10.71 27.11
CA ALA A 70 7.76 10.37 27.11
C ALA A 70 7.27 9.63 25.85
N ASN A 71 8.13 9.50 24.83
CA ASN A 71 7.79 9.05 23.48
C ASN A 71 8.24 7.60 23.19
N GLY A 72 8.26 6.75 24.21
CA GLY A 72 8.75 5.38 24.06
C GLY A 72 7.84 4.55 23.15
N ARG A 73 8.20 4.41 21.87
CA ARG A 73 7.69 3.32 21.01
C ARG A 73 7.93 2.01 21.75
N PRO A 74 6.91 1.17 21.97
CA PRO A 74 7.09 -0.16 22.55
C PRO A 74 8.21 -0.92 21.83
N GLN A 75 9.15 -1.45 22.61
CA GLN A 75 10.30 -2.20 22.11
C GLN A 75 9.81 -3.40 21.25
N GLY A 76 10.29 -3.50 20.01
CA GLY A 76 9.92 -4.59 19.08
C GLY A 76 8.93 -4.22 17.96
N GLN A 77 8.57 -2.94 17.77
CA GLN A 77 7.69 -2.51 16.68
C GLN A 77 8.38 -2.38 15.32
N MET A 78 9.69 -2.12 15.30
CA MET A 78 10.48 -1.98 14.07
C MET A 78 11.47 -3.12 13.86
N VAL A 79 11.75 -3.42 12.61
CA VAL A 79 12.80 -4.36 12.19
C VAL A 79 13.90 -3.59 11.43
N LEU A 80 15.16 -3.99 11.64
CA LEU A 80 16.27 -3.48 10.85
C LEU A 80 16.19 -4.07 9.44
N ILE A 81 16.01 -3.20 8.47
CA ILE A 81 16.09 -3.51 7.05
C ILE A 81 17.54 -3.29 6.64
N ALA A 82 18.25 -4.39 6.36
CA ALA A 82 19.61 -4.31 5.82
C ALA A 82 19.56 -3.66 4.44
N GLY A 83 20.24 -2.54 4.27
CA GLY A 83 20.27 -1.80 3.01
C GLY A 83 21.00 -2.54 1.89
N GLY A 84 20.70 -2.17 0.65
CA GLY A 84 21.32 -2.76 -0.52
C GLY A 84 20.81 -2.18 -1.83
N PRO A 85 21.40 -2.59 -2.97
CA PRO A 85 20.85 -2.31 -4.28
C PRO A 85 19.59 -3.14 -4.54
N PHE A 86 18.61 -2.58 -5.25
CA PHE A 86 17.46 -3.29 -5.78
C PHE A 86 16.91 -2.64 -7.06
N TRP A 87 16.12 -3.41 -7.80
CA TRP A 87 15.36 -2.92 -8.94
C TRP A 87 14.04 -2.32 -8.49
N MET A 88 13.92 -0.99 -8.55
CA MET A 88 12.68 -0.26 -8.29
C MET A 88 11.86 -0.14 -9.58
N GLY A 89 10.54 -0.20 -9.46
CA GLY A 89 9.62 -0.16 -10.59
C GLY A 89 9.61 -1.44 -11.41
N THR A 90 9.11 -1.35 -12.63
CA THR A 90 8.99 -2.47 -13.58
C THR A 90 9.06 -1.99 -15.03
N ASP A 91 9.59 -2.82 -15.92
CA ASP A 91 9.53 -2.61 -17.38
C ASP A 91 8.23 -3.16 -18.00
N ASP A 92 7.42 -3.86 -17.20
CA ASP A 92 6.09 -4.36 -17.55
C ASP A 92 5.05 -3.72 -16.60
N PRO A 93 4.65 -2.46 -16.85
CA PRO A 93 3.76 -1.71 -15.96
C PRO A 93 2.33 -2.26 -16.04
N GLY A 94 1.76 -2.58 -14.87
CA GLY A 94 0.36 -3.01 -14.77
C GLY A 94 -0.61 -1.84 -14.98
N ILE A 95 -0.18 -0.62 -14.64
CA ILE A 95 -0.93 0.62 -14.85
C ILE A 95 0.02 1.68 -15.45
N PRO A 96 0.16 1.75 -16.78
CA PRO A 96 1.12 2.66 -17.42
C PRO A 96 1.01 4.14 -17.03
N PRO A 97 -0.20 4.73 -16.86
CA PRO A 97 -0.34 6.13 -16.45
C PRO A 97 0.25 6.47 -15.07
N ASP A 98 0.46 5.49 -14.20
CA ASP A 98 0.98 5.71 -12.85
C ASP A 98 2.52 5.84 -12.82
N GLY A 99 3.19 5.64 -13.96
CA GLY A 99 4.66 5.69 -14.01
C GLY A 99 5.32 4.60 -13.15
N GLU A 100 4.78 3.37 -13.18
CA GLU A 100 5.40 2.21 -12.49
C GLU A 100 6.79 1.89 -13.07
N GLY A 101 7.03 2.23 -14.33
CA GLY A 101 8.32 2.11 -15.01
C GLY A 101 9.01 3.45 -15.31
N PRO A 102 10.22 3.42 -15.90
CA PRO A 102 11.00 2.22 -16.19
C PRO A 102 11.56 1.56 -14.92
N ARG A 103 11.96 0.29 -15.03
CA ARG A 103 12.75 -0.37 -13.99
C ARG A 103 14.11 0.33 -13.87
N ARG A 104 14.53 0.60 -12.63
CA ARG A 104 15.73 1.39 -12.34
C ARG A 104 16.48 0.89 -11.12
N LEU A 105 17.80 0.97 -11.15
CA LEU A 105 18.66 0.48 -10.07
C LEU A 105 18.77 1.53 -8.96
N VAL A 106 18.29 1.20 -7.77
CA VAL A 106 18.33 2.08 -6.60
C VAL A 106 19.11 1.40 -5.49
N HIS A 107 19.91 2.15 -4.76
CA HIS A 107 20.51 1.71 -3.50
C HIS A 107 19.81 2.40 -2.33
N VAL A 108 19.39 1.62 -1.33
CA VAL A 108 18.89 2.14 -0.05
C VAL A 108 19.86 1.75 1.06
N ASP A 109 20.17 2.70 1.93
CA ASP A 109 20.97 2.43 3.14
C ASP A 109 20.17 1.61 4.15
N SER A 110 20.81 1.13 5.22
CA SER A 110 20.09 0.38 6.26
C SER A 110 19.25 1.32 7.10
N PHE A 111 18.01 0.92 7.40
CA PHE A 111 17.06 1.70 8.19
C PHE A 111 16.17 0.77 9.01
N TYR A 112 15.46 1.32 9.99
CA TYR A 112 14.41 0.59 10.71
C TYR A 112 13.06 0.89 10.09
N MET A 113 12.21 -0.13 9.93
CA MET A 113 10.82 0.04 9.47
C MET A 113 9.86 -0.61 10.44
N ASP A 114 8.72 0.04 10.69
CA ASP A 114 7.61 -0.55 11.42
C ASP A 114 7.18 -1.86 10.74
N THR A 115 7.07 -2.91 11.55
CA THR A 115 6.64 -4.24 11.11
C THR A 115 5.20 -4.27 10.59
N GLN A 116 4.42 -3.24 10.90
CA GLN A 116 2.98 -3.14 10.64
C GLN A 116 2.55 -1.68 10.47
N GLU A 117 1.39 -1.47 9.85
CA GLU A 117 0.71 -0.16 9.77
C GLU A 117 0.43 0.41 11.17
N VAL A 118 0.45 1.73 11.35
CA VAL A 118 0.12 2.33 12.65
C VAL A 118 -1.32 1.98 13.06
N THR A 119 -1.52 1.46 14.26
CA THR A 119 -2.86 1.05 14.74
C THR A 119 -3.67 2.20 15.32
N ASN A 120 -4.99 1.99 15.43
CA ASN A 120 -5.89 2.88 16.17
C ASN A 120 -5.43 3.14 17.60
N GLN A 121 -4.99 2.11 18.33
CA GLN A 121 -4.50 2.25 19.71
C GLN A 121 -3.21 3.07 19.79
N GLN A 122 -2.28 2.84 18.86
CA GLN A 122 -1.03 3.59 18.77
C GLN A 122 -1.30 5.07 18.47
N PHE A 123 -2.14 5.35 17.46
CA PHE A 123 -2.53 6.72 17.11
C PHE A 123 -3.32 7.42 18.22
N GLN A 124 -4.18 6.69 18.93
CA GLN A 124 -4.86 7.21 20.12
C GLN A 124 -3.88 7.62 21.21
N SER A 125 -2.78 6.87 21.41
CA SER A 125 -1.74 7.23 22.37
C SER A 125 -1.05 8.56 22.00
N PHE A 126 -0.75 8.75 20.71
CA PHE A 126 -0.26 10.02 20.17
C PHE A 126 -1.22 11.17 20.44
N VAL A 127 -2.49 11.01 20.10
CA VAL A 127 -3.50 12.07 20.30
C VAL A 127 -3.69 12.38 21.78
N ASN A 128 -3.72 11.37 22.65
CA ASN A 128 -3.84 11.58 24.09
C ASN A 128 -2.62 12.33 24.67
N ALA A 129 -1.42 12.07 24.17
CA ALA A 129 -0.19 12.70 24.64
C ALA A 129 -0.04 14.16 24.16
N THR A 130 -0.58 14.48 22.98
CA THR A 130 -0.30 15.76 22.29
C THR A 130 -1.50 16.69 22.16
N GLY A 131 -2.72 16.16 22.33
CA GLY A 131 -3.96 16.87 21.99
C GLY A 131 -4.10 17.14 20.48
N TYR A 132 -3.42 16.35 19.64
CA TYR A 132 -3.43 16.55 18.18
C TYR A 132 -4.83 16.39 17.59
N ILE A 133 -5.16 17.29 16.65
CA ILE A 133 -6.42 17.29 15.90
C ILE A 133 -6.07 17.04 14.42
N THR A 134 -6.62 15.98 13.83
CA THR A 134 -6.32 15.60 12.45
C THR A 134 -6.89 16.58 11.45
N GLU A 135 -6.40 16.54 10.20
CA GLU A 135 -6.98 17.37 9.14
C GLU A 135 -8.44 17.02 8.87
N ALA A 136 -8.82 15.74 8.87
CA ALA A 136 -10.22 15.32 8.75
C ALA A 136 -11.12 15.94 9.85
N GLU A 137 -10.64 16.00 11.09
CA GLU A 137 -11.36 16.66 12.19
C GLU A 137 -11.48 18.17 11.99
N LYS A 138 -10.44 18.84 11.48
CA LYS A 138 -10.44 20.30 11.18
C LYS A 138 -11.38 20.66 10.03
N PHE A 139 -11.38 19.86 8.96
CA PHE A 139 -12.27 20.05 7.82
C PHE A 139 -13.72 19.69 8.17
N GLY A 140 -13.92 18.74 9.08
CA GLY A 140 -15.24 18.28 9.53
C GLY A 140 -15.84 17.19 8.65
N ASP A 141 -15.10 16.68 7.66
CA ASP A 141 -15.47 15.53 6.83
C ASP A 141 -14.26 14.73 6.34
N SER A 142 -14.52 13.51 5.91
CA SER A 142 -13.55 12.67 5.21
C SER A 142 -14.25 11.71 4.25
N PHE A 143 -13.50 11.13 3.31
CA PHE A 143 -14.06 10.24 2.31
C PHE A 143 -14.26 8.83 2.87
N VAL A 144 -15.47 8.30 2.71
CA VAL A 144 -15.83 6.95 3.12
C VAL A 144 -16.40 6.19 1.92
N PHE A 145 -16.09 4.90 1.85
CA PHE A 145 -16.64 4.01 0.85
C PHE A 145 -18.14 3.76 1.08
N GLU A 146 -18.96 3.92 0.06
CA GLU A 146 -20.42 3.79 0.12
C GLU A 146 -20.86 2.41 0.63
N GLY A 147 -20.15 1.34 0.27
CA GLY A 147 -20.51 -0.03 0.63
C GLY A 147 -20.36 -0.38 2.12
N ILE A 148 -19.79 0.51 2.92
CA ILE A 148 -19.61 0.32 4.38
C ILE A 148 -20.42 1.32 5.22
N LEU A 149 -21.19 2.20 4.57
CA LEU A 149 -22.02 3.18 5.27
C LEU A 149 -23.32 2.56 5.78
N SER A 150 -23.75 3.04 6.96
CA SER A 150 -25.12 2.81 7.42
C SER A 150 -26.12 3.53 6.53
N ALA A 151 -27.35 3.03 6.46
CA ALA A 151 -28.42 3.72 5.74
C ALA A 151 -28.68 5.13 6.29
N GLY A 152 -28.49 5.33 7.61
CA GLY A 152 -28.68 6.60 8.27
C GLY A 152 -27.69 7.68 7.80
N VAL A 153 -26.42 7.32 7.65
CA VAL A 153 -25.38 8.23 7.12
C VAL A 153 -25.57 8.45 5.63
N LYS A 154 -25.77 7.37 4.86
CA LYS A 154 -25.89 7.43 3.40
C LYS A 154 -27.02 8.35 2.93
N ASN A 155 -28.17 8.32 3.59
CA ASN A 155 -29.34 9.14 3.24
C ASN A 155 -29.11 10.66 3.41
N GLN A 156 -28.05 11.07 4.10
CA GLN A 156 -27.74 12.49 4.33
C GLN A 156 -26.80 13.06 3.25
N ILE A 157 -26.30 12.22 2.35
CA ILE A 157 -25.25 12.59 1.40
C ILE A 157 -25.86 12.74 0.00
N THR A 158 -25.62 13.90 -0.62
CA THR A 158 -26.09 14.23 -1.97
C THR A 158 -24.97 14.40 -2.98
N GLN A 159 -23.72 14.29 -2.53
CA GLN A 159 -22.52 14.50 -3.34
C GLN A 159 -21.66 13.23 -3.34
N ALA A 160 -21.10 12.92 -4.50
CA ALA A 160 -20.18 11.81 -4.69
C ALA A 160 -19.05 12.24 -5.61
N VAL A 161 -17.91 11.56 -5.52
CA VAL A 161 -16.77 11.84 -6.38
C VAL A 161 -17.10 11.40 -7.81
N ALA A 162 -17.15 12.33 -8.76
CA ALA A 162 -17.60 12.05 -10.13
C ALA A 162 -16.82 10.92 -10.83
N ALA A 163 -15.52 10.78 -10.55
CA ALA A 163 -14.68 9.74 -11.13
C ALA A 163 -14.78 8.38 -10.43
N ALA A 164 -15.36 8.33 -9.23
CA ALA A 164 -15.55 7.11 -8.44
C ALA A 164 -16.75 7.32 -7.49
N PRO A 165 -17.99 7.11 -7.99
CA PRO A 165 -19.21 7.50 -7.28
C PRO A 165 -19.42 6.83 -5.91
N TRP A 166 -18.73 5.72 -5.65
CA TRP A 166 -18.76 5.04 -4.36
C TRP A 166 -17.91 5.71 -3.28
N TRP A 167 -17.23 6.82 -3.56
CA TRP A 167 -16.57 7.65 -2.55
C TRP A 167 -17.47 8.82 -2.18
N LEU A 168 -17.84 8.87 -0.90
CA LEU A 168 -18.76 9.86 -0.35
C LEU A 168 -18.06 10.72 0.71
N PRO A 169 -18.17 12.06 0.65
CA PRO A 169 -17.69 12.94 1.71
C PRO A 169 -18.66 12.88 2.89
N VAL A 170 -18.24 12.23 3.97
CA VAL A 170 -19.07 12.00 5.16
C VAL A 170 -18.69 13.01 6.24
N LYS A 171 -19.65 13.84 6.64
CA LYS A 171 -19.47 14.76 7.77
C LYS A 171 -19.23 13.98 9.07
N GLY A 172 -18.23 14.41 9.82
CA GLY A 172 -17.81 13.77 11.07
C GLY A 172 -17.06 12.46 10.89
N ALA A 173 -16.82 11.98 9.66
CA ALA A 173 -15.92 10.86 9.45
C ALA A 173 -14.48 11.28 9.70
N ASN A 174 -13.80 10.55 10.58
CA ASN A 174 -12.42 10.77 10.98
C ASN A 174 -11.84 9.47 11.57
N TRP A 175 -10.62 9.53 12.09
CA TRP A 175 -9.92 8.34 12.60
C TRP A 175 -10.62 7.66 13.80
N ARG A 176 -11.38 8.41 14.63
CA ARG A 176 -12.18 7.85 15.74
C ARG A 176 -13.51 7.29 15.28
N CYS A 177 -14.06 7.85 14.20
CA CYS A 177 -15.39 7.55 13.65
C CYS A 177 -15.29 7.21 12.15
N PRO A 178 -14.67 6.08 11.77
CA PRO A 178 -14.22 5.83 10.39
C PRO A 178 -15.34 5.63 9.36
N ASN A 179 -16.57 5.31 9.79
CA ASN A 179 -17.72 5.19 8.89
C ASN A 179 -18.72 6.34 9.04
N GLY A 180 -18.34 7.39 9.78
CA GLY A 180 -19.21 8.52 10.12
C GLY A 180 -19.62 8.54 11.60
N PRO A 181 -20.49 9.49 11.99
CA PRO A 181 -20.77 9.81 13.40
C PRO A 181 -21.40 8.70 14.23
N ASP A 182 -21.94 7.66 13.60
CA ASP A 182 -22.55 6.49 14.23
C ASP A 182 -21.58 5.30 14.36
N SER A 183 -20.30 5.52 14.11
CA SER A 183 -19.24 4.51 14.21
C SER A 183 -18.15 4.92 15.20
N ASP A 184 -17.44 3.92 15.72
CA ASP A 184 -16.26 4.13 16.53
C ASP A 184 -15.18 3.05 16.28
N ILE A 185 -14.06 3.18 17.00
CA ILE A 185 -12.91 2.27 16.93
C ILE A 185 -12.79 1.33 18.15
N THR A 186 -13.80 1.27 19.03
CA THR A 186 -13.70 0.56 20.32
C THR A 186 -13.46 -0.93 20.15
N ASP A 187 -14.09 -1.54 19.14
CA ASP A 187 -13.96 -2.96 18.80
C ASP A 187 -12.81 -3.27 17.83
N ILE A 188 -12.06 -2.25 17.36
CA ILE A 188 -10.97 -2.39 16.38
C ILE A 188 -9.67 -1.65 16.77
N PRO A 189 -9.18 -1.77 18.02
CA PRO A 189 -8.02 -1.03 18.50
C PRO A 189 -6.70 -1.41 17.78
N ASP A 190 -6.63 -2.62 17.23
CA ASP A 190 -5.47 -3.21 16.53
C ASP A 190 -5.61 -3.20 15.00
N HIS A 191 -6.65 -2.56 14.46
CA HIS A 191 -6.73 -2.26 13.02
C HIS A 191 -5.88 -1.02 12.67
N PRO A 192 -5.45 -0.87 11.40
CA PRO A 192 -4.73 0.33 10.98
C PRO A 192 -5.58 1.58 11.19
N VAL A 193 -4.94 2.65 11.64
CA VAL A 193 -5.59 3.97 11.71
C VAL A 193 -5.87 4.47 10.30
N LEU A 194 -7.07 5.03 10.13
CA LEU A 194 -7.57 5.55 8.85
C LEU A 194 -7.92 7.02 8.96
N HIS A 195 -8.32 7.65 7.85
CA HIS A 195 -8.67 9.08 7.80
C HIS A 195 -7.56 10.00 8.31
N VAL A 196 -6.31 9.59 8.11
CA VAL A 196 -5.11 10.34 8.45
C VAL A 196 -4.51 10.90 7.17
N SER A 197 -4.30 12.21 7.14
CA SER A 197 -3.63 12.86 6.03
C SER A 197 -2.12 12.58 6.03
N TRP A 198 -1.43 13.04 5.00
CA TRP A 198 0.03 12.97 4.96
C TRP A 198 0.65 13.78 6.09
N ALA A 199 0.07 14.94 6.42
CA ALA A 199 0.53 15.78 7.53
C ALA A 199 0.31 15.10 8.90
N ASP A 200 -0.85 14.45 9.07
CA ASP A 200 -1.16 13.69 10.29
C ASP A 200 -0.17 12.53 10.49
N ALA A 201 0.11 11.79 9.41
CA ALA A 201 1.06 10.69 9.40
C ALA A 201 2.49 11.17 9.74
N GLY A 202 2.93 12.27 9.14
CA GLY A 202 4.22 12.90 9.43
C GLY A 202 4.34 13.38 10.89
N ALA A 203 3.28 13.98 11.43
CA ALA A 203 3.24 14.43 12.82
C ALA A 203 3.35 13.26 13.81
N TYR A 204 2.60 12.17 13.57
CA TYR A 204 2.71 10.94 14.36
C TYR A 204 4.11 10.35 14.28
N CYS A 205 4.65 10.16 13.08
CA CYS A 205 5.96 9.54 12.92
C CYS A 205 7.04 10.35 13.64
N SER A 206 6.97 11.68 13.56
CA SER A 206 7.90 12.59 14.25
C SER A 206 7.78 12.48 15.77
N TRP A 207 6.55 12.46 16.30
CA TRP A 207 6.31 12.24 17.73
C TRP A 207 6.90 10.90 18.21
N ALA A 208 6.79 9.87 17.38
CA ALA A 208 7.29 8.55 17.67
C ALA A 208 8.80 8.36 17.33
N ASN A 209 9.57 9.45 17.18
CA ASN A 209 11.00 9.44 16.85
C ASN A 209 11.33 8.72 15.54
N GLY A 210 10.52 8.91 14.52
CA GLY A 210 10.75 8.42 13.16
C GLY A 210 10.30 9.42 12.10
N ARG A 211 10.13 8.92 10.88
CA ARG A 211 9.64 9.66 9.71
C ARG A 211 8.80 8.74 8.83
N LEU A 212 8.15 9.28 7.81
CA LEU A 212 7.59 8.46 6.72
C LEU A 212 8.72 7.85 5.89
N PRO A 213 8.54 6.62 5.36
CA PRO A 213 9.48 6.03 4.41
C PRO A 213 9.52 6.84 3.12
N THR A 214 10.66 6.86 2.42
CA THR A 214 10.65 7.24 1.01
C THR A 214 9.92 6.17 0.18
N GLU A 215 9.47 6.51 -1.03
CA GLU A 215 8.86 5.54 -1.94
C GLU A 215 9.82 4.36 -2.21
N ALA A 216 11.12 4.66 -2.32
CA ALA A 216 12.15 3.65 -2.55
C ALA A 216 12.39 2.75 -1.33
N GLU A 217 12.46 3.31 -0.13
CA GLU A 217 12.54 2.51 1.12
C GLU A 217 11.33 1.59 1.26
N TRP A 218 10.14 2.14 1.02
CA TRP A 218 8.89 1.39 1.09
C TRP A 218 8.87 0.23 0.08
N GLU A 219 9.23 0.47 -1.17
CA GLU A 219 9.20 -0.56 -2.21
C GLU A 219 10.29 -1.62 -1.99
N TYR A 220 11.49 -1.22 -1.56
CA TYR A 220 12.55 -2.14 -1.17
C TYR A 220 12.08 -3.09 -0.07
N ALA A 221 11.49 -2.51 0.98
CA ALA A 221 10.96 -3.24 2.11
C ALA A 221 9.80 -4.16 1.71
N CYS A 222 8.88 -3.69 0.86
CA CYS A 222 7.76 -4.47 0.33
C CYS A 222 8.24 -5.73 -0.40
N ARG A 223 9.28 -5.60 -1.24
CA ARG A 223 9.84 -6.71 -2.02
C ARG A 223 10.46 -7.81 -1.16
N GLY A 224 10.81 -7.53 0.10
CA GLY A 224 11.26 -8.56 1.05
C GLY A 224 12.47 -9.37 0.56
N GLY A 225 13.40 -8.72 -0.15
CA GLY A 225 14.59 -9.38 -0.72
C GLY A 225 14.33 -10.18 -2.01
N LEU A 226 13.13 -10.15 -2.57
CA LEU A 226 12.82 -10.79 -3.84
C LEU A 226 13.00 -9.83 -5.01
N GLU A 227 13.62 -10.32 -6.09
CA GLU A 227 13.77 -9.58 -7.35
C GLU A 227 12.67 -9.97 -8.36
N ASP A 228 12.21 -8.99 -9.15
CA ASP A 228 11.24 -9.20 -10.23
C ASP A 228 10.02 -10.04 -9.80
N ARG A 229 9.38 -9.66 -8.69
CA ARG A 229 8.11 -10.22 -8.20
C ARG A 229 7.01 -9.18 -8.14
N LEU A 230 5.77 -9.61 -8.37
CA LEU A 230 4.57 -8.76 -8.29
C LEU A 230 4.22 -8.39 -6.84
N TYR A 231 4.24 -9.39 -5.95
CA TYR A 231 3.84 -9.29 -4.55
C TYR A 231 5.02 -9.55 -3.61
N PRO A 232 4.93 -9.15 -2.32
CA PRO A 232 5.97 -9.42 -1.31
C PRO A 232 6.38 -10.89 -1.17
N TRP A 233 5.48 -11.81 -1.57
CA TRP A 233 5.67 -13.27 -1.45
C TRP A 233 5.88 -13.97 -2.80
N GLY A 234 5.85 -13.26 -3.94
CA GLY A 234 6.03 -13.84 -5.26
C GLY A 234 5.04 -13.36 -6.32
N ASN A 235 4.73 -14.21 -7.30
CA ASN A 235 3.90 -13.84 -8.47
C ASN A 235 2.48 -14.42 -8.46
N LYS A 236 2.19 -15.37 -7.57
CA LYS A 236 0.83 -15.90 -7.39
C LYS A 236 0.15 -15.12 -6.28
N LEU A 237 -1.06 -14.61 -6.55
CA LEU A 237 -1.83 -13.85 -5.56
C LEU A 237 -2.14 -14.71 -4.33
N ASN A 238 -2.72 -15.90 -4.55
CA ASN A 238 -3.07 -16.85 -3.49
C ASN A 238 -2.23 -18.14 -3.60
N PRO A 239 -0.96 -18.12 -3.14
CA PRO A 239 -0.12 -19.31 -3.18
C PRO A 239 -0.75 -20.42 -2.32
N LYS A 240 -0.80 -21.64 -2.87
CA LYS A 240 -1.46 -22.80 -2.24
C LYS A 240 -2.94 -22.57 -1.88
N GLY A 241 -3.62 -21.64 -2.56
CA GLY A 241 -5.02 -21.33 -2.30
C GLY A 241 -5.26 -20.55 -1.00
N GLN A 242 -4.22 -19.95 -0.42
CA GLN A 242 -4.30 -19.16 0.81
C GLN A 242 -4.23 -17.67 0.47
N HIS A 243 -5.07 -16.86 1.13
CA HIS A 243 -5.00 -15.41 1.05
C HIS A 243 -3.77 -14.90 1.82
N TYR A 244 -3.02 -13.98 1.21
CA TYR A 244 -1.78 -13.40 1.77
C TYR A 244 -1.89 -11.90 2.04
N ALA A 245 -3.03 -11.29 1.72
CA ALA A 245 -3.35 -9.90 1.99
C ALA A 245 -4.87 -9.73 2.06
N ASN A 246 -5.31 -8.71 2.78
CA ASN A 246 -6.69 -8.24 2.80
C ASN A 246 -6.97 -7.41 1.54
N LEU A 247 -7.84 -7.90 0.67
CA LEU A 247 -8.20 -7.31 -0.62
C LEU A 247 -9.70 -7.50 -0.87
N TRP A 248 -10.21 -6.99 -1.99
CA TRP A 248 -11.59 -7.26 -2.37
C TRP A 248 -11.71 -8.62 -3.08
N GLN A 249 -12.74 -9.41 -2.77
CA GLN A 249 -13.14 -10.57 -3.57
C GLN A 249 -14.61 -10.46 -3.96
N GLY A 250 -14.92 -10.66 -5.24
CA GLY A 250 -16.27 -10.56 -5.77
C GLY A 250 -16.42 -9.44 -6.81
N ASP A 251 -17.61 -8.86 -6.90
CA ASP A 251 -17.94 -7.84 -7.90
C ASP A 251 -17.82 -6.44 -7.28
N PHE A 252 -16.67 -5.79 -7.49
CA PHE A 252 -16.47 -4.41 -7.04
C PHE A 252 -17.31 -3.43 -7.88
N PRO A 253 -18.00 -2.43 -7.29
CA PRO A 253 -18.06 -2.08 -5.86
C PRO A 253 -19.27 -2.70 -5.13
N ASN A 254 -20.04 -3.57 -5.77
CA ASN A 254 -21.38 -3.98 -5.33
C ASN A 254 -21.38 -5.09 -4.26
N HIS A 255 -20.47 -6.05 -4.37
CA HIS A 255 -20.43 -7.22 -3.50
C HIS A 255 -18.98 -7.63 -3.19
N ASN A 256 -18.60 -7.50 -1.91
CA ASN A 256 -17.42 -8.14 -1.35
C ASN A 256 -17.88 -9.43 -0.65
N SER A 257 -17.22 -10.54 -0.98
CA SER A 257 -17.50 -11.87 -0.43
C SER A 257 -16.70 -12.18 0.83
N ALA A 258 -15.66 -11.38 1.14
CA ALA A 258 -14.75 -11.59 2.27
C ALA A 258 -14.19 -13.02 2.34
N GLU A 259 -13.79 -13.56 1.18
CA GLU A 259 -13.12 -14.88 1.11
C GLU A 259 -11.80 -14.88 1.90
N ASP A 260 -11.14 -13.72 2.02
CA ASP A 260 -9.96 -13.54 2.87
C ASP A 260 -10.27 -13.36 4.37
N GLY A 261 -11.56 -13.32 4.74
CA GLY A 261 -12.05 -13.14 6.10
C GLY A 261 -12.46 -11.72 6.48
N TYR A 262 -12.23 -10.71 5.62
CA TYR A 262 -12.42 -9.31 5.98
C TYR A 262 -13.17 -8.51 4.91
N MET A 263 -14.29 -7.87 5.31
CA MET A 263 -15.03 -6.94 4.44
C MET A 263 -14.44 -5.52 4.43
N LYS A 264 -13.74 -5.15 5.50
CA LYS A 264 -13.15 -3.83 5.78
C LYS A 264 -11.65 -4.03 6.02
N THR A 265 -11.02 -3.18 6.83
CA THR A 265 -9.68 -3.48 7.36
C THR A 265 -9.69 -4.76 8.19
N SER A 266 -8.53 -5.40 8.29
CA SER A 266 -8.20 -6.48 9.21
C SER A 266 -7.33 -5.94 10.34
N PRO A 267 -7.25 -6.63 11.49
CA PRO A 267 -6.19 -6.37 12.46
C PRO A 267 -4.84 -6.39 11.76
N VAL A 268 -3.92 -5.53 12.18
CA VAL A 268 -2.56 -5.60 11.68
C VAL A 268 -1.96 -6.99 11.95
N ARG A 269 -1.09 -7.46 11.06
CA ARG A 269 -0.41 -8.76 11.18
C ARG A 269 -1.35 -9.97 11.06
N SER A 270 -2.52 -9.78 10.44
CA SER A 270 -3.47 -10.87 10.15
C SER A 270 -2.96 -11.85 9.09
N PHE A 271 -2.16 -11.36 8.14
CA PHE A 271 -1.62 -12.15 7.04
C PHE A 271 -0.13 -12.46 7.24
N PRO A 272 0.46 -13.40 6.48
CA PRO A 272 1.87 -13.73 6.63
C PRO A 272 2.79 -12.53 6.37
N ALA A 273 3.83 -12.38 7.20
CA ALA A 273 4.89 -11.42 6.94
C ALA A 273 5.72 -11.81 5.70
N ASN A 274 6.30 -10.81 5.04
CA ASN A 274 7.31 -11.03 4.01
C ASN A 274 8.66 -11.46 4.63
N ALA A 275 9.68 -11.68 3.80
CA ALA A 275 10.97 -12.21 4.27
C ALA A 275 11.74 -11.26 5.21
N PHE A 276 11.36 -9.98 5.26
CA PHE A 276 11.91 -9.00 6.21
C PHE A 276 11.11 -8.91 7.52
N GLY A 277 10.05 -9.71 7.70
CA GLY A 277 9.21 -9.67 8.88
C GLY A 277 8.18 -8.53 8.86
N LEU A 278 7.88 -7.98 7.67
CA LEU A 278 6.90 -6.93 7.49
C LEU A 278 5.54 -7.50 7.09
N TYR A 279 4.51 -7.07 7.79
CA TYR A 279 3.13 -7.48 7.59
C TYR A 279 2.39 -6.43 6.76
N ASP A 280 1.38 -6.88 6.01
CA ASP A 280 0.40 -6.04 5.32
C ASP A 280 1.02 -4.95 4.41
N MET A 281 2.20 -5.21 3.84
CA MET A 281 2.85 -4.27 2.90
C MET A 281 2.03 -4.08 1.61
N VAL A 282 1.10 -4.98 1.30
CA VAL A 282 0.12 -4.80 0.23
C VAL A 282 -1.25 -5.20 0.75
N GLY A 283 -2.29 -4.47 0.33
CA GLY A 283 -3.66 -4.65 0.86
C GLY A 283 -3.89 -3.89 2.16
N ASN A 284 -4.94 -4.28 2.91
CA ASN A 284 -5.38 -3.64 4.15
C ASN A 284 -5.59 -2.11 4.02
N ALA A 285 -4.66 -1.24 4.41
CA ALA A 285 -4.72 0.18 4.11
C ALA A 285 -3.64 0.62 3.11
N TRP A 286 -3.97 1.62 2.31
CA TRP A 286 -2.94 2.37 1.59
C TRP A 286 -1.96 2.99 2.57
N GLU A 287 -0.70 3.14 2.18
CA GLU A 287 0.31 3.72 3.04
C GLU A 287 0.95 4.96 2.44
N TRP A 288 0.92 6.07 3.18
CA TRP A 288 1.65 7.27 2.84
C TRP A 288 3.18 7.06 2.81
N THR A 289 3.84 7.74 1.87
CA THR A 289 5.30 7.86 1.79
C THR A 289 5.72 9.33 1.74
N ALA A 290 7.00 9.63 1.95
CA ALA A 290 7.50 11.00 2.04
C ALA A 290 7.49 11.76 0.69
N ASP A 291 7.61 11.03 -0.41
CA ASP A 291 7.90 11.56 -1.74
C ASP A 291 6.74 12.36 -2.33
N TRP A 292 7.08 13.42 -3.07
CA TRP A 292 6.16 14.06 -4.00
C TRP A 292 5.93 13.17 -5.22
N TRP A 293 4.72 13.21 -5.77
CA TRP A 293 4.33 12.41 -6.93
C TRP A 293 4.88 12.99 -8.23
N ALA A 294 5.54 12.13 -9.00
CA ALA A 294 5.83 12.32 -10.42
C ALA A 294 5.76 10.96 -11.14
N VAL A 295 5.46 10.98 -12.44
CA VAL A 295 5.34 9.77 -13.28
C VAL A 295 6.55 9.56 -14.21
N HIS A 296 7.45 10.55 -14.28
CA HIS A 296 8.65 10.48 -15.09
C HIS A 296 9.85 10.15 -14.21
N HIS A 297 10.45 8.98 -14.43
CA HIS A 297 11.60 8.51 -13.67
C HIS A 297 12.81 8.32 -14.59
N THR A 298 13.99 8.63 -14.06
CA THR A 298 15.27 8.35 -14.74
C THR A 298 15.66 6.88 -14.59
N THR A 299 16.46 6.36 -15.52
CA THR A 299 17.11 5.04 -15.43
C THR A 299 18.49 5.11 -14.79
N GLU A 300 18.99 6.32 -14.47
CA GLU A 300 20.25 6.50 -13.77
C GLU A 300 20.25 5.82 -12.40
N ARG A 301 21.41 5.30 -11.98
CA ARG A 301 21.55 4.70 -10.67
C ARG A 301 21.40 5.76 -9.59
N GLN A 302 20.50 5.53 -8.64
CA GLN A 302 20.26 6.45 -7.52
C GLN A 302 20.67 5.81 -6.18
N ARG A 303 20.98 6.66 -5.20
CA ARG A 303 21.24 6.26 -3.81
C ARG A 303 20.33 7.08 -2.90
N ASN A 304 19.52 6.42 -2.08
CA ASN A 304 18.52 7.00 -1.20
C ASN A 304 17.67 8.10 -1.87
N PRO A 305 17.01 7.84 -3.02
CA PRO A 305 16.21 8.86 -3.69
C PRO A 305 15.03 9.29 -2.79
N THR A 306 14.70 10.58 -2.85
CA THR A 306 13.63 11.21 -2.05
C THR A 306 12.52 11.81 -2.92
N GLY A 307 12.41 11.33 -4.16
CA GLY A 307 11.45 11.84 -5.14
C GLY A 307 11.82 13.23 -5.68
N PRO A 308 10.90 13.86 -6.45
CA PRO A 308 11.08 15.22 -6.94
C PRO A 308 11.03 16.24 -5.79
N PRO A 309 11.71 17.40 -5.91
CA PRO A 309 11.82 18.39 -4.83
C PRO A 309 10.49 19.10 -4.51
N SER A 310 9.53 19.06 -5.43
CA SER A 310 8.22 19.70 -5.30
C SER A 310 7.15 18.93 -6.06
N GLY A 311 5.89 19.05 -5.63
CA GLY A 311 4.73 18.50 -6.30
C GLY A 311 3.43 18.98 -5.66
N THR A 312 2.30 18.54 -6.20
CA THR A 312 0.96 18.81 -5.64
C THR A 312 0.44 17.66 -4.79
N ASP A 313 0.85 16.44 -5.11
CA ASP A 313 0.34 15.21 -4.53
C ASP A 313 1.48 14.40 -3.93
N LYS A 314 1.23 13.72 -2.82
CA LYS A 314 2.18 12.82 -2.16
C LYS A 314 1.95 11.38 -2.61
N VAL A 315 3.02 10.60 -2.67
CA VAL A 315 2.97 9.21 -3.08
C VAL A 315 2.36 8.35 -1.96
N LYS A 316 1.50 7.41 -2.35
CA LYS A 316 1.02 6.31 -1.50
C LYS A 316 1.22 4.96 -2.21
N LYS A 317 1.39 3.89 -1.42
CA LYS A 317 1.76 2.56 -1.91
C LYS A 317 0.91 1.45 -1.27
N GLY A 318 0.96 0.25 -1.83
CA GLY A 318 0.43 -0.98 -1.22
C GLY A 318 -0.97 -1.41 -1.65
N GLY A 319 -1.84 -0.49 -2.05
CA GLY A 319 -3.26 -0.82 -2.23
C GLY A 319 -4.00 -0.88 -0.89
N SER A 320 -5.21 -1.42 -0.88
CA SER A 320 -6.06 -1.50 0.33
C SER A 320 -7.04 -2.67 0.23
N TYR A 321 -7.83 -2.91 1.28
CA TYR A 321 -8.94 -3.88 1.30
C TYR A 321 -9.99 -3.64 0.18
N MET A 322 -10.01 -2.45 -0.42
CA MET A 322 -10.90 -2.14 -1.54
C MET A 322 -10.33 -2.53 -2.91
N CYS A 323 -9.06 -2.92 -2.99
CA CYS A 323 -8.41 -3.15 -4.26
C CYS A 323 -8.83 -4.48 -4.88
N HIS A 324 -9.17 -4.44 -6.17
CA HIS A 324 -9.55 -5.60 -6.98
C HIS A 324 -8.90 -5.52 -8.37
N LYS A 325 -8.60 -6.69 -8.99
CA LYS A 325 -7.94 -6.74 -10.32
C LYS A 325 -8.73 -5.98 -11.41
N SER A 326 -10.07 -5.96 -11.33
CA SER A 326 -10.93 -5.34 -12.35
C SER A 326 -10.88 -3.82 -12.39
N TYR A 327 -10.41 -3.17 -11.32
CA TYR A 327 -10.53 -1.72 -11.15
C TYR A 327 -9.26 -1.09 -10.59
N CYS A 328 -8.76 -1.61 -9.47
CA CYS A 328 -7.59 -1.08 -8.78
C CYS A 328 -6.56 -2.19 -8.56
N TYR A 329 -5.80 -2.53 -9.60
CA TYR A 329 -4.73 -3.52 -9.54
C TYR A 329 -3.43 -2.95 -8.93
N ARG A 330 -3.54 -2.29 -7.77
CA ARG A 330 -2.44 -1.60 -7.08
C ARG A 330 -1.90 -2.31 -5.84
N TYR A 331 -2.31 -3.56 -5.59
CA TYR A 331 -1.76 -4.42 -4.54
C TYR A 331 -0.46 -5.13 -4.97
N ARG A 332 0.44 -4.41 -5.65
CA ARG A 332 1.76 -4.88 -6.11
C ARG A 332 2.82 -3.94 -5.58
N CYS A 333 4.02 -4.42 -5.27
CA CYS A 333 5.07 -3.56 -4.70
C CYS A 333 5.45 -2.40 -5.65
N ALA A 334 5.51 -2.65 -6.95
CA ALA A 334 5.80 -1.64 -7.97
C ALA A 334 4.64 -0.67 -8.24
N ALA A 335 3.42 -1.04 -7.86
CA ALA A 335 2.27 -0.16 -8.04
C ALA A 335 2.40 1.06 -7.13
N ARG A 336 1.79 2.16 -7.57
CA ARG A 336 1.90 3.45 -6.93
C ARG A 336 0.68 4.30 -7.27
N SER A 337 0.39 5.23 -6.39
CA SER A 337 -0.74 6.15 -6.52
C SER A 337 -0.40 7.41 -5.73
N GLN A 338 -1.33 8.36 -5.69
CA GLN A 338 -1.07 9.65 -5.06
C GLN A 338 -2.35 10.26 -4.53
N ASN A 339 -2.19 11.21 -3.61
CA ASN A 339 -3.27 12.06 -3.13
C ASN A 339 -2.69 13.42 -2.74
N THR A 340 -3.51 14.46 -2.70
CA THR A 340 -3.10 15.73 -2.08
C THR A 340 -2.73 15.47 -0.60
N PRO A 341 -1.74 16.18 -0.04
CA PRO A 341 -1.25 15.89 1.31
C PRO A 341 -2.30 16.05 2.42
N ASP A 342 -3.36 16.83 2.17
CA ASP A 342 -4.49 17.07 3.07
C ASP A 342 -5.66 16.07 2.90
N SER A 343 -5.57 15.18 1.91
CA SER A 343 -6.56 14.12 1.69
C SER A 343 -6.54 13.09 2.81
N ALA A 344 -7.73 12.59 3.16
CA ALA A 344 -7.93 11.51 4.11
C ALA A 344 -9.09 10.63 3.64
N ALA A 345 -9.00 9.31 3.81
CA ALA A 345 -10.01 8.35 3.36
C ALA A 345 -10.09 7.10 4.25
N SER A 346 -11.20 6.37 4.16
CA SER A 346 -11.49 5.16 4.94
C SER A 346 -10.65 3.93 4.56
N ASN A 347 -9.66 4.09 3.68
CA ASN A 347 -8.76 3.02 3.24
C ASN A 347 -7.30 3.47 3.18
N LEU A 348 -6.94 4.57 3.85
CA LEU A 348 -5.61 5.19 3.81
C LEU A 348 -5.07 5.43 5.22
N GLY A 349 -3.93 4.80 5.49
CA GLY A 349 -3.13 4.89 6.70
C GLY A 349 -1.64 5.08 6.37
N PHE A 350 -0.75 4.57 7.22
CA PHE A 350 0.70 4.69 7.06
C PHE A 350 1.46 3.78 8.02
N ARG A 351 2.77 3.66 7.77
CA ARG A 351 3.76 3.12 8.72
C ARG A 351 4.98 4.04 8.78
N CYS A 352 5.79 3.96 9.83
CA CYS A 352 6.97 4.80 9.97
C CYS A 352 8.27 4.02 9.71
N VAL A 353 9.34 4.79 9.50
CA VAL A 353 10.73 4.35 9.54
C VAL A 353 11.54 5.19 10.52
N ALA A 354 12.73 4.71 10.88
CA ALA A 354 13.71 5.45 11.65
C ALA A 354 15.12 5.17 11.11
N GLU A 355 16.04 6.10 11.35
CA GLU A 355 17.43 5.96 10.90
C GLU A 355 18.12 4.74 11.55
N GLY A 356 18.90 4.00 10.76
CA GLY A 356 19.81 2.99 11.28
C GLY A 356 20.97 3.68 12.00
N LYS A 357 21.20 3.40 13.29
CA LYS A 357 22.44 3.85 13.96
C LYS A 357 23.62 3.18 13.24
N THR A 358 24.47 3.99 12.59
CA THR A 358 25.70 3.53 11.94
C THR A 358 26.74 3.05 12.93
#